data_AF-A0A523KUL0-F1
#
_entry.id   AF-A0A523KUL0-F1
#
_cell.length_a   1.000
_cell.length_b   1.000
_cell.length_c   1.000
_cell.angle_alpha   90.00
_cell.angle_beta   90.00
_cell.angle_gamma   90.00
#
_symmetry.space_group_name_H-M   'P 1'
#
loop_
_entity.id
_entity.type
_entity.pdbx_description
1 polymer ?
#
loop_
_entity_poly.entity_id
_entity_poly.type
_entity_poly.pdbx_seq_one_letter_code
_entity_poly.pdbx_strand_id
1 'polypeptide(L)'
;MINVNIGLIPGTLAYAWIFGVGVIINIILAILFALAFEGIILWLRKKPLKPHLTDYSAVVAAWLFALCLPMHSPWWLVAVGIGFTMIVGKHLYGGLGFN
;
A
#
# COMPACT_ATOMS: atom_id res chain seq x y z
N MET A 1 6.02 2.79 -10.89
CA MET A 1 4.55 2.85 -11.07
C MET A 1 3.95 4.25 -10.84
N ILE A 2 4.66 5.34 -11.18
CA ILE A 2 4.23 6.72 -10.85
C ILE A 2 2.96 7.15 -11.61
N ASN A 3 2.83 6.78 -12.89
CA ASN A 3 1.68 7.13 -13.72
C ASN A 3 0.37 6.55 -13.17
N VAL A 4 0.42 5.36 -12.59
CA VAL A 4 -0.75 4.72 -11.96
C VAL A 4 -1.17 5.50 -10.72
N ASN A 5 -0.23 5.88 -9.86
CA ASN A 5 -0.53 6.70 -8.68
C ASN A 5 -1.17 8.04 -9.08
N ILE A 6 -0.65 8.70 -10.11
CA ILE A 6 -1.23 9.94 -10.61
C ILE A 6 -2.65 9.70 -11.15
N GLY A 7 -2.87 8.59 -11.87
CA GLY A 7 -4.19 8.20 -12.37
C GLY A 7 -5.21 7.87 -11.27
N LEU A 8 -4.77 7.45 -10.08
CA LEU A 8 -5.65 7.18 -8.93
C LEU A 8 -6.15 8.46 -8.24
N ILE A 9 -5.47 9.60 -8.42
CA ILE A 9 -5.81 10.87 -7.76
C ILE A 9 -7.26 11.29 -8.04
N PRO A 10 -7.73 11.45 -9.29
CA PRO A 10 -9.09 11.93 -9.54
C PRO A 10 -10.16 11.01 -8.96
N GLY A 11 -10.00 9.69 -9.09
CA GLY A 11 -10.93 8.71 -8.53
C GLY A 11 -10.95 8.73 -7.00
N THR A 12 -9.78 8.86 -6.37
CA THR A 12 -9.66 8.96 -4.91
C THR A 12 -10.28 10.24 -4.39
N LEU A 13 -10.10 11.36 -5.08
CA LEU A 13 -10.70 12.64 -4.69
C LEU A 13 -12.23 12.58 -4.77
N ALA A 14 -12.79 12.01 -5.85
CA ALA A 14 -14.23 11.79 -5.97
C ALA A 14 -14.75 10.86 -4.86
N TYR A 15 -14.03 9.78 -4.55
CA TYR A 15 -14.40 8.86 -3.47
C TYR A 15 -14.35 9.53 -2.09
N ALA A 16 -13.31 10.31 -1.80
CA ALA A 16 -13.20 11.07 -0.56
C ALA A 16 -14.26 12.19 -0.46
N TRP A 17 -14.71 12.76 -1.58
CA TRP A 17 -15.80 13.72 -1.58
C TRP A 17 -17.14 13.09 -1.17
N ILE A 18 -17.42 11.88 -1.65
CA ILE A 18 -18.69 11.17 -1.39
C ILE A 18 -18.69 10.51 0.01
N PHE A 19 -17.59 9.86 0.39
CA PHE A 19 -17.50 9.06 1.62
C PHE A 19 -16.72 9.75 2.75
N GLY A 20 -16.20 10.95 2.50
CA GLY A 20 -15.52 11.77 3.51
C GLY A 20 -14.03 11.46 3.70
N VAL A 21 -13.42 12.22 4.61
CA VAL A 21 -11.96 12.25 4.84
C VAL A 21 -11.39 10.94 5.39
N GLY A 22 -12.23 10.08 5.99
CA GLY A 22 -11.80 8.77 6.51
C GLY A 22 -11.11 7.89 5.47
N VAL A 23 -11.51 8.01 4.20
CA VAL A 23 -10.86 7.36 3.05
C VAL A 23 -9.38 7.75 2.96
N ILE A 24 -9.08 9.05 3.06
CA ILE A 24 -7.72 9.58 2.93
C ILE A 24 -6.86 9.08 4.10
N ILE A 25 -7.44 9.05 5.31
CA ILE A 25 -6.75 8.53 6.50
C ILE A 25 -6.39 7.05 6.30
N ASN A 26 -7.31 6.23 5.80
CA ASN A 26 -7.05 4.81 5.53
C ASN A 26 -5.95 4.63 4.47
N ILE A 27 -5.94 5.45 3.42
CA ILE A 27 -4.90 5.41 2.38
C ILE A 27 -3.53 5.76 2.97
N ILE A 28 -3.44 6.84 3.76
CA ILE A 28 -2.18 7.25 4.39
C ILE A 28 -1.67 6.14 5.33
N LEU A 29 -2.54 5.59 6.18
CA LEU A 29 -2.18 4.47 7.06
C LEU A 29 -1.71 3.26 6.28
N ALA A 30 -2.43 2.88 5.22
CA ALA A 30 -2.07 1.74 4.39
C ALA A 30 -0.70 1.92 3.74
N ILE A 31 -0.40 3.11 3.20
CA ILE A 31 0.88 3.43 2.58
C ILE A 31 2.01 3.36 3.62
N LEU A 32 1.81 3.90 4.82
CA LEU A 32 2.80 3.85 5.90
C LEU A 32 3.10 2.40 6.30
N PHE A 33 2.08 1.58 6.51
CA PHE A 33 2.27 0.17 6.82
C PHE A 33 2.96 -0.58 5.68
N ALA A 34 2.56 -0.32 4.44
CA ALA A 34 3.15 -0.94 3.26
C ALA A 34 4.65 -0.69 3.15
N LEU A 35 5.06 0.58 3.27
CA LEU A 35 6.47 0.96 3.23
C LEU A 35 7.25 0.39 4.42
N ALA A 36 6.63 0.35 5.60
CA ALA A 36 7.25 -0.26 6.78
C ALA A 36 7.46 -1.78 6.59
N PHE A 37 6.44 -2.53 6.17
CA PHE A 37 6.54 -3.97 5.96
C PHE A 37 7.53 -4.31 4.84
N GLU A 38 7.45 -3.62 3.71
CA GLU A 38 8.41 -3.83 2.61
C GLU A 38 9.85 -3.51 3.07
N GLY A 39 10.05 -2.39 3.75
CA GLY A 39 11.35 -2.02 4.32
C GLY A 39 11.91 -3.08 5.27
N ILE A 40 11.08 -3.57 6.20
CA ILE A 40 11.45 -4.62 7.16
C ILE A 40 11.82 -5.91 6.43
N ILE A 41 11.03 -6.35 5.46
CA ILE A 41 11.26 -7.62 4.75
C ILE A 41 12.52 -7.55 3.88
N LEU A 42 12.74 -6.42 3.19
CA LEU A 42 13.96 -6.21 2.41
C LEU A 42 15.20 -6.19 3.30
N TRP A 43 15.12 -5.53 4.47
CA TRP A 43 16.19 -5.51 5.45
C TRP A 43 16.49 -6.92 5.99
N LEU A 44 15.47 -7.69 6.38
CA LEU A 44 15.61 -9.08 6.84
C LEU A 44 16.21 -9.98 5.77
N ARG A 45 15.89 -9.74 4.49
CA ARG A 45 16.43 -10.49 3.34
C ARG A 45 17.78 -9.97 2.85
N LYS A 46 18.37 -8.96 3.51
CA LYS A 46 19.63 -8.30 3.11
C LYS A 46 19.61 -7.81 1.65
N LYS A 47 18.44 -7.41 1.14
CA LYS A 47 18.27 -6.85 -0.20
C LYS A 47 18.42 -5.32 -0.18
N PRO A 48 18.85 -4.69 -1.29
CA PRO A 48 18.96 -3.24 -1.35
C PRO A 48 17.58 -2.57 -1.23
N LEU A 49 17.44 -1.71 -0.23
CA LEU A 49 16.20 -0.98 0.08
C LEU A 49 15.84 0.05 -0.99
N LYS A 50 16.80 0.89 -1.41
CA LYS A 50 16.55 2.01 -2.32
C LYS A 50 15.81 1.61 -3.60
N PRO A 51 16.27 0.62 -4.41
CA PRO A 51 15.63 0.30 -5.68
C PRO A 51 14.16 -0.14 -5.52
N HIS A 52 13.87 -0.92 -4.47
CA HIS A 52 12.55 -1.49 -4.22
C HIS A 52 11.59 -0.50 -3.55
N LEU A 53 12.07 0.42 -2.70
CA LEU A 53 11.18 1.46 -2.17
C LEU A 53 10.86 2.54 -3.21
N THR A 54 11.74 2.76 -4.20
CA THR A 54 11.55 3.80 -5.23
C THR A 54 10.72 3.36 -6.44
N ASP A 55 10.31 2.09 -6.52
CA ASP A 55 9.51 1.59 -7.64
C ASP A 55 8.02 2.01 -7.56
N TYR A 56 7.60 2.56 -6.41
CA TYR A 56 6.23 2.98 -6.08
C TYR A 56 5.17 1.87 -6.12
N SER A 57 5.58 0.61 -6.23
CA SER A 57 4.65 -0.52 -6.35
C SER A 57 3.93 -0.82 -5.03
N ALA A 58 4.62 -0.70 -3.89
CA ALA A 58 3.98 -0.82 -2.57
C ALA A 58 2.93 0.27 -2.36
N VAL A 59 3.20 1.48 -2.83
CA VAL A 59 2.26 2.61 -2.73
C VAL A 59 0.99 2.31 -3.52
N VAL A 60 1.12 1.83 -4.77
CA VAL A 60 -0.05 1.45 -5.59
C VAL A 60 -0.86 0.35 -4.90
N ALA A 61 -0.22 -0.73 -4.45
CA ALA A 61 -0.90 -1.84 -3.81
C ALA A 61 -1.64 -1.41 -2.54
N ALA A 62 -0.99 -0.59 -1.71
CA ALA A 62 -1.57 -0.07 -0.48
C ALA A 62 -2.75 0.87 -0.73
N TRP A 63 -2.63 1.74 -1.73
CA TRP A 63 -3.66 2.68 -2.12
C TRP A 63 -4.90 1.94 -2.62
N LEU A 64 -4.73 0.99 -3.54
CA LEU A 64 -5.83 0.17 -4.06
C LEU A 64 -6.50 -0.63 -2.94
N PHE A 65 -5.72 -1.24 -2.05
CA PHE A 65 -6.26 -1.97 -0.89
C PHE A 65 -7.10 -1.05 0.01
N ALA A 66 -6.62 0.15 0.31
CA ALA A 66 -7.35 1.10 1.15
C ALA A 66 -8.65 1.59 0.50
N LEU A 67 -8.71 1.70 -0.84
CA LEU A 67 -9.94 2.03 -1.57
C LEU A 67 -10.99 0.91 -1.49
N CYS A 68 -10.58 -0.35 -1.30
CA CYS A 68 -11.49 -1.47 -1.10
C CYS A 68 -12.07 -1.55 0.33
N LEU A 69 -11.60 -0.71 1.26
CA LEU A 69 -12.05 -0.72 2.64
C LEU A 69 -13.14 0.33 2.92
N PRO A 70 -14.09 0.04 3.82
CA PRO A 70 -15.01 1.04 4.35
C PRO A 70 -14.28 2.20 5.04
N MET A 71 -14.84 3.41 5.00
CA MET A 71 -14.26 4.62 5.63
C MET A 71 -14.02 4.46 7.15
N HIS A 72 -14.84 3.66 7.83
CA HIS A 72 -14.77 3.42 9.28
C HIS A 72 -13.99 2.15 9.65
N SER A 73 -13.12 1.67 8.76
CA SER A 73 -12.29 0.50 9.06
C SER A 73 -11.35 0.79 10.23
N PRO A 74 -11.25 -0.13 11.21
CA PRO A 74 -10.32 0.05 12.31
C PRO A 74 -8.88 -0.06 11.80
N TRP A 75 -7.98 0.74 12.38
CA TRP A 75 -6.58 0.85 11.93
C TRP A 75 -5.82 -0.49 11.91
N TRP A 76 -6.14 -1.39 12.85
CA TRP A 76 -5.48 -2.70 12.94
C TRP A 76 -5.83 -3.60 11.75
N LEU A 77 -7.02 -3.44 11.16
CA LEU A 77 -7.44 -4.21 9.99
C LEU A 77 -6.62 -3.79 8.77
N VAL A 78 -6.36 -2.49 8.62
CA VAL A 78 -5.47 -1.95 7.59
C VAL A 78 -4.06 -2.52 7.76
N ALA A 79 -3.53 -2.53 8.99
CA ALA A 79 -2.21 -3.06 9.28
C ALA A 79 -2.07 -4.55 8.93
N VAL A 80 -3.03 -5.39 9.34
CA VAL A 80 -3.01 -6.83 9.08
C VAL A 80 -3.18 -7.12 7.59
N GLY A 81 -4.12 -6.46 6.93
CA GLY A 81 -4.39 -6.66 5.50
C GLY A 81 -3.22 -6.24 4.61
N ILE A 82 -2.60 -5.09 4.90
CA ILE A 82 -1.39 -4.66 4.19
C ILE A 82 -0.19 -5.55 4.51
N GLY A 83 -0.06 -5.99 5.77
CA GLY A 83 0.96 -6.96 6.17
C GLY A 83 0.87 -8.23 5.33
N PHE A 84 -0.33 -8.80 5.18
CA PHE A 84 -0.55 -9.97 4.34
C PHE A 84 -0.26 -9.67 2.85
N THR A 85 -0.72 -8.53 2.35
CA THR A 85 -0.48 -8.09 0.96
C THR A 85 1.02 -8.00 0.65
N MET A 86 1.84 -7.44 1.55
CA MET A 86 3.28 -7.31 1.32
C MET A 86 4.04 -8.60 1.57
N ILE A 87 3.77 -9.29 2.68
CA ILE A 87 4.48 -10.51 3.05
C ILE A 87 4.14 -11.64 2.08
N VAL A 88 2.85 -11.94 1.93
CA VAL A 88 2.36 -13.08 1.15
C VAL A 88 2.20 -12.72 -0.31
N GLY A 89 1.56 -11.58 -0.59
CA GLY A 89 1.25 -11.18 -1.96
C GLY A 89 2.46 -10.74 -2.79
N LYS A 90 3.52 -10.21 -2.16
CA LYS A 90 4.68 -9.67 -2.89
C LYS A 90 5.97 -10.43 -2.57
N HIS A 91 6.32 -10.55 -1.30
CA HIS A 91 7.67 -11.01 -0.94
C HIS A 91 7.83 -12.53 -0.85
N LEU A 92 6.76 -13.29 -0.60
CA LEU A 92 6.76 -14.75 -0.59
C LEU A 92 7.32 -15.30 -1.91
N TYR A 93 6.89 -14.74 -3.03
CA TYR A 93 7.30 -15.18 -4.37
C TYR A 93 8.62 -14.57 -4.86
N GLY A 94 9.24 -13.67 -4.08
CA GLY A 94 10.58 -13.14 -4.39
C GLY A 94 10.64 -11.64 -4.64
N GLY A 95 9.50 -10.95 -4.70
CA GLY A 95 9.38 -9.50 -4.94
C GLY A 95 8.69 -9.19 -6.26
N LEU A 96 8.88 -7.97 -6.77
CA LEU A 96 8.27 -7.55 -8.03
C LEU A 96 8.72 -8.40 -9.22
N GLY A 97 7.75 -8.79 -10.04
CA GLY A 97 7.93 -9.59 -11.25
C GLY A 97 7.78 -11.09 -11.03
N PHE A 98 7.69 -11.55 -9.78
CA PHE A 98 7.41 -12.94 -9.40
C PHE A 98 6.07 -13.12 -8.68
N ASN A 99 5.37 -12.02 -8.43
CA ASN A 99 4.10 -11.90 -7.74
C ASN A 99 2.89 -12.10 -8.66
#